data_AF-A0A3D3UIZ4-F1
#
_entry.id   AF-A0A3D3UIZ4-F1
#
_cell.length_a   1.000
_cell.length_b   1.000
_cell.length_c   1.000
_cell.angle_alpha   90.00
_cell.angle_beta   90.00
_cell.angle_gamma   90.00
#
_symmetry.space_group_name_H-M   'P 1'
#
loop_
_entity.id
_entity.type
_entity.pdbx_description
1 polymer ?
#
loop_
_entity_poly.entity_id
_entity_poly.type
_entity_poly.pdbx_seq_one_letter_code
_entity_poly.pdbx_strand_id
1 'polypeptide(L)'
;MLTGFFLAGSPARAEEPAETAPAPIYIDLPNLAAPVMKGRRVTKYLMLTLKMELAPDADPEAANGKIPRLQDAFLRETYLIARENKSSGNVDVLTLRDRLLEIAQQMMGEGTVTGLLFVRTQSVRA
;
A
#
# COMPACT_ATOMS: atom_id res chain seq x y z
N MET A 1 -22.23 54.13 -46.57
CA MET A 1 -20.86 54.15 -46.01
C MET A 1 -20.80 53.10 -44.91
N LEU A 2 -19.84 52.16 -45.01
CA LEU A 2 -19.16 51.41 -43.93
C LEU A 2 -20.05 50.60 -42.94
N THR A 3 -19.80 49.34 -42.56
CA THR A 3 -18.55 48.58 -42.43
C THR A 3 -18.92 47.11 -42.21
N GLY A 4 -18.16 46.18 -42.78
CA GLY A 4 -18.25 44.76 -42.43
C GLY A 4 -17.73 44.48 -41.02
N PHE A 5 -18.20 43.39 -40.42
CA PHE A 5 -17.59 42.81 -39.22
C PHE A 5 -17.31 41.33 -39.48
N PHE A 6 -16.02 41.04 -39.67
CA PHE A 6 -15.43 39.70 -39.71
C PHE A 6 -15.46 39.12 -38.29
N LEU A 7 -16.12 37.97 -38.09
CA LEU A 7 -15.94 37.15 -36.89
C LEU A 7 -14.73 36.24 -37.11
N ALA A 8 -13.58 36.64 -36.56
CA ALA A 8 -12.36 35.86 -36.52
C ALA A 8 -12.55 34.63 -35.63
N GLY A 9 -12.23 33.45 -36.17
CA GLY A 9 -12.19 32.20 -35.43
C GLY A 9 -11.13 32.27 -34.32
N SER A 10 -11.51 31.82 -33.12
CA SER A 10 -10.56 31.56 -32.04
C SER A 10 -9.78 30.29 -32.37
N PRO A 11 -8.44 30.28 -32.33
CA PRO A 11 -7.69 29.06 -32.46
C PRO A 11 -7.89 28.22 -31.20
N ALA A 12 -8.39 27.00 -31.39
CA ALA A 12 -8.39 25.98 -30.35
C ALA A 12 -6.95 25.77 -29.87
N ARG A 13 -6.72 26.04 -28.58
CA ARG A 13 -5.47 25.75 -27.91
C ARG A 13 -5.31 24.24 -27.88
N ALA A 14 -4.37 23.73 -28.67
CA ALA A 14 -3.96 22.33 -28.59
C ALA A 14 -3.41 22.09 -27.18
N GLU A 15 -4.10 21.23 -26.44
CA GLU A 15 -3.66 20.68 -25.17
C GLU A 15 -2.58 19.64 -25.51
N GLU A 16 -1.34 19.91 -25.11
CA GLU A 16 -0.24 18.94 -25.27
C GLU A 16 -0.63 17.65 -24.53
N PRO A 17 -0.40 16.46 -25.13
CA PRO A 17 -0.76 15.22 -24.48
C PRO A 17 0.08 15.09 -23.21
N ALA A 18 -0.58 15.08 -22.06
CA ALA A 18 0.06 14.71 -20.81
C ALA A 18 0.68 13.33 -20.98
N GLU A 19 2.01 13.27 -20.91
CA GLU A 19 2.77 12.03 -20.96
C GLU A 19 2.20 11.09 -19.89
N THR A 20 1.64 9.96 -20.35
CA THR A 20 0.88 9.07 -19.49
C THR A 20 1.89 8.38 -18.57
N ALA A 21 1.83 8.68 -17.27
CA ALA A 21 2.71 8.05 -16.30
C ALA A 21 2.59 6.52 -16.42
N PRO A 22 3.71 5.79 -16.37
CA PRO A 22 3.70 4.34 -16.51
C PRO A 22 2.85 3.70 -15.40
N ALA A 23 2.13 2.63 -15.75
CA ALA A 23 1.22 1.96 -14.83
C ALA A 23 2.01 1.34 -13.64
N PRO A 24 1.48 1.43 -12.40
CA PRO A 24 2.12 0.85 -11.24
C PRO A 24 2.16 -0.68 -11.31
N ILE A 25 3.25 -1.27 -10.81
CA ILE A 25 3.45 -2.72 -10.74
C ILE A 25 3.02 -3.20 -9.36
N TYR A 26 2.12 -4.20 -9.31
CA TYR A 26 1.64 -4.76 -8.05
C TYR A 26 2.14 -6.19 -7.85
N ILE A 27 2.65 -6.47 -6.65
CA ILE A 27 3.06 -7.80 -6.21
C ILE A 27 2.12 -8.26 -5.09
N ASP A 28 1.61 -9.49 -5.24
CA ASP A 28 0.84 -10.14 -4.19
C ASP A 28 1.75 -10.59 -3.05
N LEU A 29 1.37 -10.25 -1.82
CA LEU A 29 2.08 -10.70 -0.62
C LEU A 29 1.34 -11.88 0.03
N PRO A 30 2.07 -12.78 0.72
CA PRO A 30 1.46 -13.79 1.54
C PRO A 30 0.52 -13.19 2.59
N ASN A 31 -0.60 -13.85 2.85
CA ASN A 31 -1.55 -13.42 3.87
C ASN A 31 -0.86 -13.38 5.25
N LEU A 32 -1.12 -12.32 6.01
CA LEU A 32 -0.67 -12.21 7.39
C LEU A 32 -1.81 -12.54 8.34
N ALA A 33 -1.48 -13.24 9.43
CA ALA A 33 -2.40 -13.49 10.53
C ALA A 33 -1.71 -13.21 11.86
N ALA A 34 -2.35 -12.43 12.73
CA ALA A 34 -1.82 -12.11 14.05
C ALA A 34 -2.90 -12.19 15.14
N PRO A 35 -2.56 -12.73 16.32
CA PRO A 35 -3.47 -12.81 17.45
C PRO A 35 -3.60 -11.44 18.13
N VAL A 36 -4.82 -10.96 18.30
CA VAL A 36 -5.11 -9.80 19.14
C VAL A 36 -5.39 -10.28 20.55
N MET A 37 -4.65 -9.72 21.52
CA MET A 37 -4.67 -10.19 22.90
C MET A 37 -5.43 -9.23 23.81
N LYS A 38 -6.19 -9.78 24.77
CA LYS A 38 -6.69 -9.07 25.95
C LYS A 38 -6.14 -9.75 27.20
N GLY A 39 -5.17 -9.11 27.85
CA GLY A 39 -4.39 -9.74 28.92
C GLY A 39 -3.60 -10.94 28.38
N ARG A 40 -3.84 -12.14 28.92
CA ARG A 40 -3.18 -13.40 28.52
C ARG A 40 -4.00 -14.25 27.55
N ARG A 41 -5.14 -13.75 27.06
CA ARG A 41 -6.05 -14.50 26.18
C ARG A 41 -6.07 -13.88 24.79
N VAL A 42 -6.04 -14.73 23.77
CA VAL A 42 -6.37 -14.33 22.40
C VAL A 42 -7.87 -14.10 22.35
N THR A 43 -8.31 -12.95 21.83
CA THR A 43 -9.73 -12.62 21.69
C THR A 43 -10.20 -12.70 20.25
N LYS A 44 -9.29 -12.45 19.29
CA LYS A 44 -9.51 -12.54 17.86
C LYS A 44 -8.20 -12.70 17.11
N TYR A 45 -8.30 -13.11 15.86
CA TYR A 45 -7.24 -13.10 14.87
C TYR A 45 -7.52 -12.00 13.84
N LEU A 46 -6.55 -11.12 13.66
CA LEU A 46 -6.51 -10.20 12.53
C LEU A 46 -5.92 -10.95 11.34
N MET A 47 -6.62 -11.00 10.21
CA MET A 47 -6.10 -11.54 8.97
C MET A 47 -6.08 -10.46 7.90
N LEU A 48 -4.94 -10.33 7.22
CA LEU A 48 -4.65 -9.29 6.25
C LEU A 48 -4.25 -9.92 4.93
N THR A 49 -4.85 -9.44 3.85
CA THR A 49 -4.40 -9.68 2.47
C THR A 49 -3.84 -8.38 1.93
N LEU A 50 -2.59 -8.42 1.49
CA LEU A 50 -1.80 -7.24 1.14
C LEU A 50 -1.31 -7.34 -0.30
N LYS A 51 -1.16 -6.18 -0.94
CA LYS A 51 -0.39 -6.01 -2.18
C LYS A 51 0.65 -4.94 -1.98
N MET A 52 1.84 -5.15 -2.51
CA MET A 52 2.91 -4.16 -2.54
C MET A 52 2.93 -3.50 -3.91
N GLU A 53 2.95 -2.19 -3.93
CA GLU A 53 3.10 -1.39 -5.15
C GLU A 53 4.58 -1.05 -5.31
N LEU A 54 5.12 -1.39 -6.47
CA LEU A 54 6.48 -1.06 -6.85
C LEU A 54 6.50 0.17 -7.77
N ALA A 55 7.62 0.88 -7.71
CA ALA A 55 7.91 1.92 -8.70
C ALA A 55 7.96 1.33 -10.12
N PRO A 56 7.60 2.11 -11.15
CA PRO A 56 7.52 1.64 -12.53
C PRO A 56 8.83 1.07 -13.10
N ASP A 57 9.97 1.51 -12.57
CA ASP A 57 11.33 1.12 -12.95
C ASP A 57 11.93 0.03 -12.05
N ALA A 58 11.19 -0.43 -11.03
CA ALA A 58 11.64 -1.49 -10.14
C ALA A 58 11.62 -2.86 -10.82
N ASP A 59 12.58 -3.73 -10.44
CA ASP A 59 12.64 -5.11 -10.89
C ASP A 59 11.71 -6.01 -10.05
N PRO A 60 10.63 -6.57 -10.64
CA PRO A 60 9.70 -7.43 -9.91
C PRO A 60 10.32 -8.76 -9.49
N GLU A 61 11.29 -9.31 -10.23
CA GLU A 61 11.93 -10.58 -9.89
C GLU A 61 12.84 -10.42 -8.66
N ALA A 62 13.65 -9.36 -8.63
CA ALA A 62 14.44 -9.02 -7.45
C ALA A 62 13.55 -8.75 -6.23
N ALA A 63 12.42 -8.07 -6.42
CA ALA A 63 11.43 -7.83 -5.37
C ALA A 63 10.82 -9.14 -4.85
N ASN A 64 10.42 -10.05 -5.74
CA ASN A 64 9.89 -11.37 -5.40
C ASN A 64 10.89 -12.19 -4.58
N GLY A 65 12.19 -12.12 -4.91
CA GLY A 65 13.25 -12.81 -4.16
C GLY A 65 13.38 -12.36 -2.69
N LYS A 66 12.91 -11.16 -2.34
CA LYS A 66 12.96 -10.61 -0.99
C LYS A 66 11.70 -10.90 -0.16
N ILE A 67 10.61 -11.35 -0.79
CA ILE A 67 9.30 -11.58 -0.12
C ILE A 67 9.40 -12.45 1.13
N PRO A 68 10.13 -13.58 1.17
CA PRO A 68 10.16 -14.42 2.37
C PRO A 68 10.73 -13.68 3.60
N ARG A 69 11.73 -12.81 3.40
CA ARG A 69 12.30 -12.01 4.48
C ARG A 69 11.38 -10.87 4.88
N LEU A 70 10.75 -10.22 3.89
CA LEU A 70 9.75 -9.20 4.13
C LEU A 70 8.57 -9.74 4.95
N GLN A 71 8.13 -10.96 4.64
CA GLN A 71 7.06 -11.65 5.35
C GLN A 71 7.41 -11.90 6.83
N ASP A 72 8.64 -12.32 7.15
CA ASP A 72 9.08 -12.47 8.54
C ASP A 72 9.03 -11.14 9.30
N ALA A 73 9.54 -10.07 8.68
CA ALA A 73 9.52 -8.73 9.27
C ALA A 73 8.09 -8.24 9.51
N PHE A 74 7.21 -8.43 8.52
CA PHE A 74 5.80 -8.07 8.60
C PHE A 74 5.07 -8.84 9.69
N LEU A 75 5.32 -10.14 9.82
CA LEU A 75 4.73 -10.97 10.86
C LEU A 75 5.15 -10.47 12.25
N ARG A 76 6.44 -10.19 12.44
CA ARG A 76 6.99 -9.68 13.70
C ARG A 76 6.35 -8.35 14.09
N GLU A 77 6.28 -7.40 13.17
CA GLU A 77 5.68 -6.08 13.41
C GLU A 77 4.19 -6.19 13.75
N THR A 78 3.45 -6.99 12.97
CA THR A 78 2.02 -7.20 13.19
C THR A 78 1.77 -7.80 14.59
N TYR A 79 2.61 -8.74 15.03
CA TYR A 79 2.51 -9.33 16.37
C TYR A 79 2.80 -8.32 17.48
N LEU A 80 3.79 -7.44 17.29
CA LEU A 80 4.10 -6.39 18.26
C LEU A 80 2.91 -5.45 18.47
N ILE A 81 2.37 -4.90 17.37
CA ILE A 81 1.22 -3.99 17.43
C ILE A 81 -0.02 -4.68 17.99
N ALA A 82 -0.27 -5.94 17.61
CA ALA A 82 -1.42 -6.69 18.14
C ALA A 82 -1.30 -6.97 19.64
N ARG A 83 -0.08 -7.09 20.17
CA ARG A 83 0.20 -7.25 21.60
C ARG A 83 0.08 -5.94 22.39
N GLU A 84 0.39 -4.79 21.78
CA GLU A 84 0.36 -3.48 22.44
C GLU A 84 -1.07 -2.92 22.59
N ASN A 85 -2.00 -3.34 21.72
CA ASN A 85 -3.42 -2.96 21.74
C ASN A 85 -4.26 -3.60 22.87
N LYS A 86 -3.69 -3.68 24.09
CA LYS A 86 -4.24 -4.40 25.25
C LYS A 86 -5.56 -3.83 25.79
N SER A 87 -5.88 -2.57 25.51
CA SER A 87 -7.00 -1.86 26.16
C SER A 87 -8.31 -1.94 25.36
N SER A 88 -8.28 -1.60 24.08
CA SER A 88 -9.47 -1.62 23.21
C SER A 88 -9.73 -3.00 22.61
N GLY A 89 -8.70 -3.84 22.54
CA GLY A 89 -8.73 -5.05 21.75
C GLY A 89 -8.94 -4.78 20.26
N ASN A 90 -8.77 -3.55 19.76
CA ASN A 90 -8.81 -3.20 18.34
C ASN A 90 -7.41 -2.81 17.88
N VAL A 91 -7.04 -3.25 16.69
CA VAL A 91 -5.75 -2.88 16.08
C VAL A 91 -6.00 -1.68 15.20
N ASP A 92 -5.20 -0.63 15.36
CA ASP A 92 -5.16 0.47 14.41
C ASP A 92 -4.48 0.02 13.11
N VAL A 93 -5.30 -0.29 12.12
CA VAL A 93 -4.90 -0.85 10.84
C VAL A 93 -4.16 0.19 9.99
N LEU A 94 -4.46 1.49 10.17
CA LEU A 94 -3.79 2.56 9.42
C LEU A 94 -2.35 2.70 9.91
N THR A 95 -2.16 2.79 11.22
CA THR A 95 -0.83 2.81 11.84
C THR A 95 -0.03 1.55 11.48
N LEU A 96 -0.67 0.37 11.49
CA LEU A 96 -0.02 -0.87 11.04
C LEU A 96 0.41 -0.79 9.57
N ARG A 97 -0.46 -0.33 8.66
CA ARG A 97 -0.10 -0.19 7.24
C ARG A 97 1.11 0.71 7.07
N ASP A 98 1.15 1.85 7.74
CA ASP A 98 2.22 2.83 7.60
C ASP A 98 3.55 2.23 8.10
N ARG A 99 3.53 1.51 9.23
CA ARG A 99 4.70 0.74 9.72
C ARG A 99 5.17 -0.34 8.75
N LEU A 100 4.25 -1.11 8.18
CA LEU A 100 4.59 -2.15 7.22
C LEU A 100 5.16 -1.54 5.92
N LEU A 101 4.65 -0.38 5.49
CA LEU A 101 5.20 0.34 4.34
C LEU A 101 6.63 0.83 4.59
N GLU A 102 6.90 1.41 5.76
CA GLU A 102 8.26 1.82 6.18
C GLU A 102 9.23 0.63 6.12
N ILE A 103 8.84 -0.52 6.68
CA ILE A 103 9.65 -1.75 6.65
C ILE A 103 9.88 -2.22 5.21
N ALA A 104 8.86 -2.20 4.36
CA ALA A 104 9.00 -2.59 2.95
C ALA A 104 10.00 -1.69 2.23
N GLN A 105 9.88 -0.37 2.39
CA GLN A 105 10.81 0.59 1.77
C GLN A 105 12.26 0.35 2.23
N GLN A 106 12.47 0.11 3.52
CA GLN A 106 13.80 -0.20 4.07
C GLN A 106 14.40 -1.49 3.52
N MET A 107 13.59 -2.55 3.38
CA MET A 107 14.08 -3.87 2.94
C MET A 107 14.25 -3.97 1.43
N MET A 108 13.40 -3.29 0.67
CA MET A 108 13.38 -3.37 -0.79
C MET A 108 14.40 -2.42 -1.41
N GLY A 109 14.67 -1.29 -0.76
CA GLY A 109 15.55 -0.24 -1.24
C GLY A 109 14.76 1.07 -1.42
N GLU A 110 15.45 2.19 -1.24
CA GLU A 110 14.84 3.52 -1.40
C GLU A 110 14.23 3.66 -2.80
N GLY A 111 13.02 4.22 -2.87
CA GLY A 111 12.29 4.41 -4.13
C GLY A 111 11.70 3.15 -4.76
N THR A 112 11.99 1.94 -4.25
CA THR A 112 11.51 0.69 -4.89
C THR A 112 10.02 0.43 -4.62
N VAL A 113 9.54 0.74 -3.42
CA VAL A 113 8.15 0.52 -2.99
C VAL A 113 7.44 1.86 -2.83
N THR A 114 6.40 2.08 -3.61
CA THR A 114 5.61 3.32 -3.60
C THR A 114 4.37 3.21 -2.72
N GLY A 115 3.91 1.98 -2.44
CA GLY A 115 2.68 1.77 -1.70
C GLY A 115 2.50 0.38 -1.13
N LEU A 116 1.62 0.27 -0.14
CA LEU A 116 1.16 -0.99 0.45
C LEU A 116 -0.37 -0.95 0.61
N LEU A 117 -1.04 -1.84 -0.11
CA LEU A 117 -2.50 -1.87 -0.21
C LEU A 117 -3.06 -3.00 0.63
N PHE A 118 -4.04 -2.69 1.46
CA PHE A 118 -4.79 -3.68 2.23
C PHE A 118 -6.02 -4.08 1.41
N VAL A 119 -5.90 -5.19 0.69
CA VAL A 119 -6.98 -5.72 -0.17
C VAL A 119 -8.14 -6.26 0.65
N ARG A 120 -7.81 -6.95 1.75
CA ARG A 120 -8.80 -7.51 2.68
C ARG A 120 -8.28 -7.38 4.11
N THR A 121 -9.15 -6.89 4.98
CA THR A 121 -8.91 -6.86 6.43
C THR A 121 -10.08 -7.55 7.10
N GLN A 122 -9.82 -8.59 7.88
CA GLN A 122 -10.85 -9.36 8.57
C GLN A 122 -10.43 -9.70 9.99
N SER A 123 -11.41 -9.74 10.88
CA SER A 123 -11.23 -10.08 12.29
C SER A 123 -12.09 -11.29 12.61
N VAL A 124 -11.44 -12.40 12.95
CA VAL A 124 -12.11 -13.67 13.30
C VAL A 124 -12.02 -13.87 14.81
N ARG A 125 -13.13 -14.12 15.50
CA ARG A 125 -13.09 -14.40 16.94
C ARG A 125 -12.33 -15.71 17.20
N ALA A 126 -11.52 -15.71 18.26
CA ALA A 126 -10.76 -16.87 18.71
C ALA A 126 -11.62 -17.83 19.54
#